data_AF-A0A925QVV1-F1
#
_entry.id   AF-A0A925QVV1-F1
#
_cell.length_a   1.000
_cell.length_b   1.000
_cell.length_c   1.000
_cell.angle_alpha   90.00
_cell.angle_beta   90.00
_cell.angle_gamma   90.00
#
_symmetry.space_group_name_H-M   'P 1'
#
loop_
_entity.id
_entity.type
_entity.pdbx_description
1 polymer ?
#
loop_
_entity_poly.entity_id
_entity_poly.type
_entity_poly.pdbx_seq_one_letter_code
_entity_poly.pdbx_strand_id
1 'polypeptide(L)'
;MMNRNSLAAVRPMILVFVLLNAIFIAGKNPLTQWGIDQGVVIVGNLVLFVVSLASFLLTRRSLANPNPNAFVRAMYGSFMIKFFVCAVAAFAYIMVVKKDVNKAGLILCMGLYIVYTVMEVTALTKLLKQKKNA
;
A
#
# COMPACT_ATOMS: atom_id res chain seq x y z
N MET A 1 -5.20 22.55 8.53
CA MET A 1 -5.95 21.93 9.65
C MET A 1 -6.47 20.57 9.21
N MET A 2 -5.94 19.48 9.77
CA MET A 2 -6.32 18.11 9.40
C MET A 2 -7.59 17.71 10.18
N ASN A 3 -8.71 17.54 9.47
CA ASN A 3 -10.02 17.22 10.05
C ASN A 3 -9.95 15.89 10.85
N ARG A 4 -10.48 15.86 12.08
CA ARG A 4 -10.45 14.68 13.00
C ARG A 4 -10.98 13.39 12.36
N ASN A 5 -11.89 13.49 11.38
CA ASN A 5 -12.41 12.35 10.61
C ASN A 5 -11.42 11.75 9.59
N SER A 6 -10.34 12.46 9.23
CA SER A 6 -9.32 11.96 8.30
C SER A 6 -8.40 10.91 8.96
N LEU A 7 -8.13 11.05 10.26
CA LEU A 7 -7.29 10.13 11.02
C LEU A 7 -7.96 8.76 11.23
N ALA A 8 -9.28 8.74 11.44
CA ALA A 8 -10.04 7.50 11.62
C ALA A 8 -10.00 6.60 10.36
N ALA A 9 -9.98 7.21 9.17
CA ALA A 9 -10.00 6.50 7.91
C ALA A 9 -8.62 5.91 7.51
N VAL A 10 -7.54 6.54 7.98
CA VAL A 10 -6.14 6.09 7.74
C VAL A 10 -5.66 5.10 8.81
N ARG A 11 -6.32 5.07 9.98
CA ARG A 11 -6.03 4.15 11.10
C ARG A 11 -5.82 2.68 10.70
N PRO A 12 -6.67 2.03 9.88
CA PRO A 12 -6.45 0.64 9.48
C PRO A 12 -5.19 0.46 8.63
N MET A 13 -4.84 1.41 7.76
CA MET A 13 -3.60 1.34 6.97
C MET A 13 -2.36 1.46 7.87
N ILE A 14 -2.40 2.36 8.86
CA ILE A 14 -1.31 2.53 9.84
C ILE A 14 -1.17 1.26 10.69
N LEU A 15 -2.27 0.69 11.17
CA LEU A 15 -2.25 -0.56 11.94
C LEU A 15 -1.61 -1.70 11.16
N VAL A 16 -1.96 -1.87 9.88
CA VAL A 16 -1.37 -2.91 9.05
C VAL A 16 0.12 -2.65 8.80
N PHE A 17 0.51 -1.40 8.56
CA PHE A 17 1.92 -1.04 8.43
C PHE A 17 2.73 -1.37 9.68
N VAL A 18 2.21 -1.05 10.87
CA VAL A 18 2.87 -1.34 12.14
C VAL A 18 2.93 -2.86 12.39
N LEU A 19 1.83 -3.58 12.14
CA LEU A 19 1.78 -5.04 12.28
C LEU A 19 2.76 -5.74 11.34
N LEU A 20 2.81 -5.33 10.07
CA LEU A 20 3.73 -5.92 9.10
C LEU A 20 5.20 -5.64 9.47
N ASN A 21 5.53 -4.41 9.90
CA ASN A 21 6.88 -4.13 10.41
C ASN A 21 7.21 -4.97 11.64
N ALA A 22 6.28 -5.11 12.60
CA ALA A 22 6.49 -5.95 13.77
C ALA A 22 6.73 -7.42 13.38
N ILE A 23 5.98 -7.94 12.40
CA ILE A 23 6.17 -9.30 11.86
C ILE A 23 7.54 -9.43 11.18
N PHE A 24 7.97 -8.46 10.37
CA PHE A 24 9.28 -8.51 9.71
C PHE A 24 10.44 -8.38 10.69
N ILE A 25 10.27 -7.64 11.78
CA ILE A 25 11.27 -7.50 12.84
C ILE A 25 11.35 -8.79 13.67
N ALA A 26 10.20 -9.33 14.11
CA ALA A 26 10.14 -10.56 14.90
C ALA A 26 10.51 -11.81 14.09
N GLY A 27 10.18 -11.83 12.80
CA GLY A 27 10.42 -12.94 11.86
C GLY A 27 11.82 -12.95 11.23
N LYS A 28 12.80 -12.19 11.75
CA LYS A 28 14.13 -12.08 11.15
C LYS A 28 14.79 -13.43 10.83
N ASN A 29 14.72 -14.39 11.75
CA ASN A 29 15.30 -15.73 11.57
C ASN A 29 14.67 -16.50 10.38
N PRO A 30 13.34 -16.73 10.33
CA PRO A 30 12.73 -17.41 9.20
C PRO A 30 12.88 -16.65 7.87
N LEU A 31 12.85 -15.31 7.87
CA LEU A 31 13.13 -14.52 6.67
C LEU A 31 14.53 -14.80 6.11
N THR A 32 15.54 -14.80 6.99
CA THR A 32 16.94 -15.06 6.58
C THR A 32 17.12 -16.49 6.07
N GLN A 33 16.43 -17.47 6.67
CA GLN A 33 16.44 -18.87 6.20
C GLN A 33 15.82 -19.04 4.80
N TRP A 34 14.84 -18.20 4.44
CA TRP A 34 14.23 -18.19 3.11
C TRP A 34 15.01 -17.32 2.11
N GLY A 35 16.20 -16.82 2.49
CA GLY A 35 17.01 -15.95 1.65
C GLY A 35 16.38 -14.58 1.42
N ILE A 36 15.48 -14.14 2.30
CA ILE A 36 14.80 -12.85 2.22
C ILE A 36 15.57 -11.84 3.07
N ASP A 37 16.08 -10.80 2.42
CA ASP A 37 16.73 -9.67 3.07
C ASP A 37 15.67 -8.80 3.75
N GLN A 38 15.79 -8.70 5.06
CA GLN A 38 14.89 -7.96 5.91
C GLN A 38 14.83 -6.47 5.54
N GLY A 39 15.94 -5.86 5.14
CA GLY A 39 16.02 -4.47 4.74
C GLY A 39 15.20 -4.20 3.48
N VAL A 40 15.26 -5.09 2.50
CA VAL A 40 14.49 -4.98 1.25
C VAL A 40 13.01 -4.98 1.52
N VAL A 41 12.54 -5.87 2.41
CA VAL A 41 11.11 -6.00 2.74
C VAL A 41 10.63 -4.81 3.58
N ILE A 42 11.43 -4.32 4.52
CA ILE A 42 11.08 -3.14 5.33
C ILE A 42 10.98 -1.89 4.44
N VAL A 43 11.98 -1.65 3.57
CA VAL A 43 11.97 -0.53 2.64
C VAL A 43 10.81 -0.66 1.64
N GLY A 44 10.59 -1.86 1.09
CA GLY A 44 9.45 -2.14 0.22
C GLY A 44 8.11 -1.88 0.89
N ASN A 45 7.94 -2.29 2.15
CA ASN A 45 6.75 -2.04 2.94
C ASN A 45 6.53 -0.55 3.21
N LEU A 46 7.61 0.20 3.47
CA LEU A 46 7.56 1.66 3.62
C LEU A 46 7.08 2.34 2.33
N VAL A 47 7.63 1.96 1.17
CA VAL A 47 7.19 2.47 -0.13
C VAL A 47 5.70 2.14 -0.35
N LEU A 48 5.29 0.90 -0.15
CA LEU A 48 3.90 0.48 -0.31
C LEU A 48 2.93 1.25 0.60
N PHE A 49 3.35 1.53 1.83
CA PHE A 49 2.57 2.32 2.78
C PHE A 49 2.40 3.77 2.31
N VAL A 50 3.49 4.45 1.92
CA VAL A 50 3.46 5.85 1.47
C VAL A 50 2.57 5.99 0.24
N VAL A 51 2.71 5.08 -0.72
CA VAL A 51 1.93 5.14 -1.96
C VAL A 51 0.47 4.78 -1.69
N SER A 52 0.21 3.81 -0.80
CA SER A 52 -1.16 3.50 -0.38
C SER A 52 -1.84 4.66 0.33
N LEU A 53 -1.11 5.40 1.15
CA LEU A 53 -1.62 6.59 1.80
C LEU A 53 -1.97 7.68 0.78
N ALA A 54 -1.08 7.94 -0.20
CA ALA A 54 -1.30 8.93 -1.25
C ALA A 54 -2.54 8.59 -2.10
N SER A 55 -2.65 7.33 -2.55
CA SER A 55 -3.79 6.82 -3.30
C SER A 55 -5.11 6.89 -2.53
N PHE A 56 -5.07 6.58 -1.24
CA PHE A 56 -6.25 6.69 -0.38
C PHE A 56 -6.74 8.14 -0.28
N LEU A 57 -5.84 9.11 -0.10
CA LEU A 57 -6.18 10.53 -0.05
C LEU A 57 -6.78 11.03 -1.36
N LEU A 58 -6.21 10.62 -2.50
CA LEU A 58 -6.72 10.95 -3.83
C LEU A 58 -8.13 10.40 -4.05
N THR A 59 -8.35 9.12 -3.74
CA THR A 59 -9.65 8.47 -3.95
C THR A 59 -10.69 8.92 -2.92
N ARG A 60 -10.29 9.26 -1.70
CA ARG A 60 -11.22 9.82 -0.71
C ARG A 60 -11.75 11.17 -1.16
N ARG A 61 -10.94 11.99 -1.83
CA ARG A 61 -11.41 13.29 -2.36
C ARG A 61 -12.48 13.10 -3.44
N SER A 62 -12.40 12.03 -4.23
CA SER A 62 -13.42 11.75 -5.26
C SER A 62 -14.75 11.26 -4.67
N LEU A 63 -14.77 10.68 -3.46
CA LEU A 63 -16.01 10.33 -2.74
C LEU A 63 -16.89 11.55 -2.41
N ALA A 64 -16.32 12.76 -2.35
CA ALA A 64 -17.08 13.99 -2.15
C ALA A 64 -17.88 14.39 -3.39
N ASN A 65 -17.51 13.92 -4.58
CA ASN A 65 -18.25 14.23 -5.80
C ASN A 65 -19.62 13.52 -5.81
N PRO A 66 -20.66 14.19 -6.33
CA PRO A 66 -21.97 13.56 -6.52
C PRO A 66 -22.00 12.52 -7.64
N ASN A 67 -21.02 12.54 -8.55
CA ASN A 67 -20.94 11.62 -9.69
C ASN A 67 -20.24 10.29 -9.31
N PRO A 68 -20.93 9.13 -9.33
CA PRO A 68 -20.35 7.82 -9.02
C PRO A 68 -19.19 7.42 -9.95
N ASN A 69 -19.24 7.86 -11.21
CA ASN A 69 -18.19 7.55 -12.20
C ASN A 69 -16.85 8.22 -11.85
N ALA A 70 -16.87 9.32 -11.09
CA ALA A 70 -15.66 9.98 -10.62
C ALA A 70 -14.92 9.14 -9.55
N PHE A 71 -15.67 8.39 -8.72
CA PHE A 71 -15.09 7.49 -7.74
C PHE A 71 -14.38 6.31 -8.40
N VAL A 72 -15.06 5.64 -9.34
CA VAL A 72 -14.51 4.50 -10.09
C VAL A 72 -13.23 4.91 -10.84
N ARG A 73 -13.25 6.05 -11.55
CA ARG A 73 -12.06 6.60 -12.22
C ARG A 73 -10.90 6.85 -11.26
N ALA A 74 -11.17 7.42 -10.08
CA ALA A 74 -10.14 7.68 -9.08
C ALA A 74 -9.56 6.39 -8.48
N MET A 75 -10.36 5.33 -8.34
CA MET A 75 -9.87 4.02 -7.93
C MET A 75 -8.91 3.43 -8.96
N TYR A 76 -9.28 3.44 -10.25
CA TYR A 76 -8.40 2.97 -11.33
C TYR A 76 -7.12 3.80 -11.42
N GLY A 77 -7.22 5.12 -11.30
CA GLY A 77 -6.06 6.01 -11.26
C GLY A 77 -5.14 5.71 -10.07
N SER A 78 -5.70 5.45 -8.90
CA SER A 78 -4.94 5.08 -7.71
C SER A 78 -4.21 3.75 -7.85
N PHE A 79 -4.85 2.74 -8.44
CA PHE A 79 -4.21 1.47 -8.75
C PHE A 79 -3.05 1.65 -9.74
N MET A 80 -3.27 2.42 -10.82
CA MET A 80 -2.23 2.71 -11.81
C MET A 80 -1.03 3.42 -11.20
N ILE A 81 -1.27 4.49 -10.42
CA ILE A 81 -0.20 5.24 -9.73
C ILE A 81 0.59 4.29 -8.82
N LYS A 82 -0.10 3.43 -8.04
CA LYS A 82 0.61 2.48 -7.20
C LYS A 82 1.48 1.53 -7.98
N PHE A 83 0.92 0.94 -9.02
CA PHE A 83 1.61 -0.02 -9.85
C PHE A 83 2.89 0.60 -10.44
N PHE A 84 2.80 1.79 -11.03
CA PHE A 84 3.96 2.47 -11.60
C PHE A 84 4.98 2.88 -10.54
N VAL A 85 4.55 3.40 -9.39
CA VAL A 85 5.51 3.77 -8.33
C VAL A 85 6.22 2.52 -7.77
N CYS A 86 5.50 1.42 -7.57
CA CYS A 86 6.10 0.16 -7.13
C CYS A 86 7.04 -0.41 -8.19
N ALA A 87 6.66 -0.35 -9.48
CA ALA A 87 7.52 -0.78 -10.58
C ALA A 87 8.80 0.06 -10.62
N VAL A 88 8.70 1.39 -10.59
CA VAL A 88 9.87 2.29 -10.57
C VAL A 88 10.76 2.03 -9.35
N ALA A 89 10.18 1.83 -8.16
CA ALA A 89 10.94 1.51 -6.96
C ALA A 89 11.68 0.16 -7.09
N ALA A 90 11.01 -0.87 -7.61
CA ALA A 90 11.63 -2.18 -7.86
C ALA A 90 12.75 -2.08 -8.91
N PHE A 91 12.52 -1.36 -10.02
CA PHE A 91 13.55 -1.11 -11.03
C PHE A 91 14.74 -0.34 -10.47
N ALA A 92 14.51 0.72 -9.68
CA ALA A 92 15.57 1.48 -9.04
C ALA A 92 16.41 0.58 -8.10
N TYR A 93 15.76 -0.27 -7.30
CA TYR A 93 16.44 -1.25 -6.46
C TYR A 93 17.28 -2.24 -7.27
N ILE A 94 16.73 -2.79 -8.36
CA ILE A 94 17.45 -3.69 -9.26
C ILE A 94 18.69 -3.01 -9.86
N MET A 95 18.58 -1.73 -10.26
CA MET A 95 19.67 -0.98 -10.86
C MET A 95 20.79 -0.63 -9.87
N VAL A 96 20.45 -0.40 -8.60
CA VAL A 96 21.42 -0.08 -7.53
C VAL A 96 22.15 -1.35 -7.07
N VAL A 97 21.42 -2.42 -6.80
CA VAL A 97 21.99 -3.66 -6.22
C VAL A 97 22.54 -4.62 -7.28
N LYS A 98 22.01 -4.56 -8.51
CA LYS A 98 22.44 -5.31 -9.70
C LYS A 98 22.49 -6.84 -9.50
N LYS A 99 23.61 -7.37 -9.01
CA LYS A 99 23.86 -8.82 -8.92
C LYS A 99 23.33 -9.44 -7.63
N ASP A 100 23.28 -8.68 -6.54
CA ASP A 100 22.82 -9.16 -5.23
C ASP A 100 21.32 -8.90 -5.00
N VAL A 101 20.55 -8.83 -6.10
CA VAL A 101 19.12 -8.53 -6.03
C VAL A 101 18.39 -9.66 -5.33
N ASN A 102 17.83 -9.34 -4.17
CA ASN A 102 16.97 -10.25 -3.44
C ASN A 102 15.63 -10.49 -4.14
N LYS A 103 15.58 -11.51 -5.02
CA LYS A 103 14.37 -11.89 -5.76
C LYS A 103 13.24 -12.33 -4.83
N ALA A 104 13.56 -13.07 -3.77
CA ALA A 104 12.56 -13.54 -2.80
C ALA A 104 11.89 -12.38 -2.07
N GLY A 105 12.66 -11.37 -1.65
CA GLY A 105 12.16 -10.14 -1.05
C GLY A 105 11.28 -9.32 -1.98
N LEU A 106 11.64 -9.22 -3.27
CA LEU A 106 10.81 -8.57 -4.28
C LEU A 106 9.47 -9.29 -4.49
N ILE A 107 9.49 -10.63 -4.56
CA ILE A 107 8.26 -11.44 -4.67
C ILE A 107 7.38 -11.23 -3.43
N LEU A 108 7.96 -11.20 -2.24
CA LEU A 108 7.23 -10.90 -1.01
C LEU A 108 6.61 -9.49 -1.05
N CYS A 109 7.36 -8.49 -1.52
CA CYS A 109 6.85 -7.12 -1.70
C CYS A 109 5.67 -7.08 -2.69
N MET A 110 5.70 -7.87 -3.77
CA MET A 110 4.54 -8.00 -4.68
C MET A 110 3.34 -8.65 -4.00
N GLY A 111 3.56 -9.65 -3.14
CA GLY A 111 2.50 -10.22 -2.29
C GLY A 111 1.87 -9.16 -1.37
N LEU A 112 2.71 -8.37 -0.69
CA LEU A 112 2.25 -7.27 0.16
C LEU A 112 1.48 -6.21 -0.61
N TYR A 113 1.92 -5.87 -1.83
CA TYR A 113 1.19 -4.96 -2.71
C TYR A 113 -0.26 -5.38 -2.92
N ILE A 114 -0.50 -6.67 -3.18
CA ILE A 114 -1.86 -7.20 -3.35
C ILE A 114 -2.66 -7.03 -2.06
N VAL A 115 -2.08 -7.37 -0.90
CA VAL A 115 -2.74 -7.22 0.41
C VAL A 115 -3.15 -5.77 0.66
N TYR A 116 -2.23 -4.82 0.48
CA TYR A 116 -2.52 -3.39 0.62
C TYR A 116 -3.61 -2.92 -0.33
N THR A 117 -3.60 -3.39 -1.58
CA THR A 117 -4.58 -3.02 -2.59
C THR A 117 -5.97 -3.54 -2.25
N VAL A 118 -6.10 -4.82 -1.88
CA VAL A 118 -7.39 -5.42 -1.52
C VAL A 118 -8.01 -4.71 -0.31
N MET A 119 -7.19 -4.42 0.71
CA MET A 119 -7.64 -3.68 1.89
C MET A 119 -8.12 -2.27 1.53
N GLU A 120 -7.37 -1.54 0.72
CA GLU A 120 -7.74 -0.19 0.28
C GLU A 120 -9.07 -0.21 -0.49
N VAL A 121 -9.19 -1.07 -1.50
CA VAL A 121 -10.39 -1.21 -2.33
C VAL A 121 -11.60 -1.57 -1.46
N THR A 122 -11.43 -2.50 -0.52
CA THR A 122 -12.50 -2.91 0.40
C THR A 122 -12.92 -1.76 1.33
N ALA A 123 -11.95 -1.03 1.90
CA ALA A 123 -12.22 0.11 2.76
C ALA A 123 -12.96 1.23 2.01
N LEU A 124 -12.49 1.59 0.81
CA LEU A 124 -13.11 2.61 -0.03
C LEU A 124 -14.52 2.20 -0.49
N THR A 125 -14.72 0.94 -0.87
CA THR A 125 -16.04 0.43 -1.27
C THR A 125 -17.03 0.44 -0.10
N LYS A 126 -16.57 0.09 1.12
CA LYS A 126 -17.39 0.20 2.34
C LYS A 126 -17.80 1.64 2.62
N LEU A 127 -16.87 2.59 2.50
CA LEU A 127 -17.15 4.02 2.68
C LEU A 127 -18.16 4.56 1.65
N LEU A 128 -18.04 4.14 0.38
CA LEU A 128 -19.01 4.50 -0.66
C LEU A 128 -20.42 4.00 -0.31
N LYS A 129 -20.55 2.74 0.12
CA LYS A 129 -21.84 2.14 0.50
C LYS A 129 -22.47 2.86 1.70
N GLN A 130 -21.68 3.26 2.69
CA GLN A 130 -22.18 4.03 3.84
C GLN A 130 -22.73 5.41 3.43
N LYS A 131 -22.07 6.11 2.49
CA LYS A 131 -22.57 7.41 1.98
C LYS A 131 -23.87 7.27 1.17
N LYS A 132 -24.06 6.15 0.46
CA LYS A 132 -25.28 5.91 -0.34
C LYS A 132 -26.51 5.60 0.54
N ASN A 133 -26.29 5.08 1.75
CA ASN A 133 -27.33 4.65 2.69
C ASN A 133 -27.60 5.68 3.82
N ALA A 134 -27.02 6.88 3.73
CA ALA A 134 -27.21 8.00 4.66
C ALA A 134 -27.82 9.18 3.90
#